data_AF-A0A328BVW0-F1
#
_entry.id   AF-A0A328BVW0-F1
#
_cell.length_a   1.000
_cell.length_b   1.000
_cell.length_c   1.000
_cell.angle_alpha   90.00
_cell.angle_beta   90.00
_cell.angle_gamma   90.00
#
_symmetry.space_group_name_H-M   'P 1'
#
loop_
_entity.id
_entity.type
_entity.pdbx_description
1 polymer ?
#
loop_
_entity_poly.entity_id
_entity_poly.type
_entity_poly.pdbx_seq_one_letter_code
_entity_poly.pdbx_strand_id
1 'polypeptide(L)'
;MKTPLLAACFCLLMPALAHAQQAPKSGYWNLETNLTTQDYTIVRFYNDKDELLREERLDALCLNLSQGTPLCRRTARLLNATLAQVIQNPAGSTQLAAQLGQSRRIQRVYAVR
;
A
#
# COMPACT_ATOMS: atom_id res chain seq x y z
N MET A 1 -29.71 57.20 -25.50
CA MET A 1 -28.31 57.53 -25.82
C MET A 1 -27.41 56.87 -24.79
N LYS A 2 -26.46 56.03 -25.26
CA LYS A 2 -25.15 55.69 -24.67
C LYS A 2 -25.09 55.03 -23.27
N THR A 3 -24.76 53.74 -23.29
CA THR A 3 -23.98 52.94 -22.30
C THR A 3 -22.65 53.61 -21.92
N PRO A 4 -21.96 53.29 -20.78
CA PRO A 4 -21.46 51.93 -20.48
C PRO A 4 -21.29 51.45 -19.01
N LEU A 5 -21.32 50.12 -18.88
CA LEU A 5 -20.47 49.20 -18.10
C LEU A 5 -19.68 49.71 -16.88
N LEU A 6 -19.84 48.99 -15.76
CA LEU A 6 -18.80 48.55 -14.80
C LEU A 6 -19.47 47.54 -13.85
N ALA A 7 -19.54 46.24 -14.11
CA ALA A 7 -18.46 45.25 -14.11
C ALA A 7 -17.54 45.31 -12.87
N ALA A 8 -18.00 44.71 -11.76
CA ALA A 8 -17.12 44.31 -10.65
C ALA A 8 -17.38 42.83 -10.32
N CYS A 9 -16.98 41.97 -11.27
CA CYS A 9 -16.87 40.54 -11.03
C CYS A 9 -15.57 40.31 -10.24
N PHE A 10 -15.65 40.39 -8.90
CA PHE A 10 -14.53 40.09 -8.00
C PHE A 10 -14.62 38.63 -7.52
N CYS A 11 -14.79 37.72 -8.47
CA CYS A 11 -14.51 36.30 -8.29
C CYS A 11 -13.33 35.99 -9.19
N LEU A 12 -12.43 35.11 -8.73
CA LEU A 12 -11.24 34.59 -9.41
C LEU A 12 -9.94 35.22 -8.89
N LEU A 13 -9.38 34.57 -7.87
CA LEU A 13 -8.00 34.04 -7.84
C LEU A 13 -7.67 33.68 -6.39
N MET A 14 -8.37 32.66 -5.88
CA MET A 14 -7.75 31.82 -4.86
C MET A 14 -6.74 30.97 -5.62
N PRO A 15 -5.42 31.17 -5.48
CA PRO A 15 -4.48 30.18 -5.96
C PRO A 15 -4.79 28.94 -5.12
N ALA A 16 -5.38 27.93 -5.75
CA ALA A 16 -5.41 26.60 -5.19
C ALA A 16 -3.94 26.22 -4.99
N LEU A 17 -3.43 26.39 -3.78
CA LEU A 17 -2.16 25.83 -3.34
C LEU A 17 -2.35 24.32 -3.37
N ALA A 18 -2.20 23.75 -4.57
CA ALA A 18 -1.89 22.36 -4.76
C ALA A 18 -0.53 22.15 -4.08
N HIS A 19 -0.57 21.89 -2.77
CA HIS A 19 0.56 21.36 -2.06
C HIS A 19 0.85 20.02 -2.72
N ALA A 20 1.82 20.00 -3.62
CA ALA A 20 2.47 18.77 -4.01
C ALA A 20 3.11 18.22 -2.74
N GLN A 21 2.36 17.41 -1.99
CA GLN A 21 2.93 16.63 -0.89
C GLN A 21 4.09 15.86 -1.52
N GLN A 22 5.31 16.17 -1.08
CA GLN A 22 6.49 15.43 -1.50
C GLN A 22 6.19 13.95 -1.27
N ALA A 23 6.31 13.16 -2.32
CA ALA A 23 6.14 11.72 -2.23
C ALA A 23 7.04 11.22 -1.09
N PRO A 24 6.51 10.41 -0.16
CA PRO A 24 7.30 9.89 0.93
C PRO A 24 8.56 9.21 0.39
N LYS A 25 9.71 9.42 1.01
CA LYS A 25 10.99 8.90 0.48
C LYS A 25 11.26 7.47 0.97
N SER A 26 10.70 7.13 2.13
CA SER A 26 10.79 5.83 2.75
C SER A 26 9.54 5.56 3.58
N GLY A 27 9.50 4.37 4.16
CA GLY A 27 8.39 3.91 4.97
C GLY A 27 8.68 2.53 5.53
N TYR A 28 7.66 1.91 6.10
CA TYR A 28 7.74 0.57 6.64
C TYR A 28 6.41 -0.15 6.46
N TRP A 29 6.40 -1.45 6.74
CA TRP A 29 5.19 -2.25 6.74
C TRP A 29 5.05 -3.00 8.06
N ASN A 30 3.81 -3.20 8.49
CA ASN A 30 3.44 -4.00 9.64
C ASN A 30 2.53 -5.15 9.21
N LEU A 31 2.62 -6.26 9.94
CA LEU A 31 1.77 -7.43 9.75
C LEU A 31 0.96 -7.66 11.02
N GLU A 32 -0.33 -7.86 10.85
CA GLU A 32 -1.22 -8.36 11.89
C GLU A 32 -1.80 -9.69 11.41
N THR A 33 -1.62 -10.73 12.19
CA THR A 33 -2.10 -12.09 11.88
C THR A 33 -2.88 -12.58 13.08
N ASN A 34 -4.05 -13.17 12.85
CA ASN A 34 -4.71 -13.94 13.89
C ASN A 34 -4.02 -15.30 14.02
N LEU A 35 -3.22 -15.47 15.08
CA LEU A 35 -2.48 -16.72 15.33
C LEU A 35 -3.38 -17.87 15.78
N THR A 36 -4.60 -17.59 16.24
CA THR A 36 -5.57 -18.58 16.72
C THR A 36 -6.29 -19.24 15.54
N THR A 37 -6.85 -18.44 14.65
CA THR A 37 -7.64 -18.93 13.51
C THR A 37 -6.80 -19.11 12.24
N GLN A 38 -5.70 -18.37 12.11
CA GLN A 38 -4.75 -18.43 10.98
C GLN A 38 -5.42 -18.28 9.61
N ASP A 39 -6.55 -17.57 9.58
CA ASP A 39 -7.42 -17.42 8.43
C ASP A 39 -7.16 -16.11 7.66
N TYR A 40 -6.46 -15.15 8.26
CA TYR A 40 -6.08 -13.92 7.55
C TYR A 40 -4.81 -13.28 8.10
N THR A 41 -4.23 -12.42 7.26
CA THR A 41 -3.19 -11.46 7.63
C THR A 41 -3.59 -10.09 7.10
N ILE A 42 -3.46 -9.06 7.91
CA ILE A 42 -3.56 -7.66 7.48
C ILE A 42 -2.14 -7.13 7.31
N VAL A 43 -1.88 -6.55 6.15
CA VAL A 43 -0.63 -5.87 5.82
C VAL A 43 -0.92 -4.37 5.78
N ARG A 44 -0.16 -3.60 6.56
CA ARG A 44 -0.27 -2.13 6.58
C ARG A 44 1.04 -1.52 6.12
N PHE A 45 0.98 -0.54 5.25
CA PHE A 45 2.12 0.22 4.75
C PHE A 45 2.02 1.64 5.27
N TYR A 46 3.11 2.12 5.88
CA TYR A 46 3.24 3.45 6.45
C TYR A 46 4.36 4.20 5.76
N ASN A 47 4.28 5.53 5.74
CA ASN A 47 5.42 6.35 5.39
C ASN A 47 6.35 6.58 6.60
N ASP A 48 7.39 7.37 6.39
CA ASP A 48 8.37 7.80 7.40
C ASP A 48 7.80 8.71 8.50
N LYS A 49 6.56 9.17 8.36
CA LYS A 49 5.83 9.98 9.34
C LYS A 49 4.75 9.20 10.08
N ASP A 50 4.79 7.86 10.00
CA ASP A 50 3.79 6.96 10.56
C ASP A 50 2.37 7.14 10.01
N GLU A 51 2.22 7.80 8.85
CA GLU A 51 0.93 7.93 8.18
C GLU A 51 0.62 6.65 7.40
N LEU A 52 -0.57 6.09 7.61
CA LEU A 52 -1.03 4.91 6.89
C LEU A 52 -1.24 5.26 5.41
N LEU A 53 -0.45 4.64 4.53
CA LEU A 53 -0.59 4.78 3.08
C LEU A 53 -1.58 3.77 2.50
N ARG A 54 -1.55 2.54 3.01
CA ARG A 54 -2.37 1.43 2.51
C ARG A 54 -2.55 0.33 3.54
N GLU A 55 -3.73 -0.25 3.56
CA GLU A 55 -4.03 -1.48 4.27
C GLU A 55 -4.57 -2.52 3.28
N GLU A 56 -4.08 -3.76 3.39
CA GLU A 56 -4.59 -4.89 2.64
C GLU A 56 -4.85 -6.09 3.53
N ARG A 57 -6.04 -6.65 3.42
CA ARG A 57 -6.40 -7.92 4.06
C ARG A 57 -6.14 -9.07 3.08
N LEU A 58 -5.34 -10.03 3.54
CA LEU A 58 -5.00 -11.24 2.80
C LEU A 58 -5.78 -12.40 3.39
N ASP A 59 -6.90 -12.74 2.76
CA ASP A 59 -7.76 -13.84 3.22
C ASP A 59 -7.13 -15.22 2.96
N ALA A 60 -7.47 -16.17 3.81
CA ALA A 60 -6.95 -17.53 3.88
C ALA A 60 -5.42 -17.64 3.97
N LEU A 61 -4.72 -16.56 4.34
CA LEU A 61 -3.27 -16.47 4.42
C LEU A 61 -2.84 -15.99 5.80
N CYS A 62 -2.06 -16.82 6.49
CA CYS A 62 -1.38 -16.46 7.72
C CYS A 62 0.12 -16.31 7.42
N LEU A 63 0.62 -15.08 7.41
CA LEU A 63 2.04 -14.77 7.30
C LEU A 63 2.67 -14.78 8.68
N ASN A 64 3.66 -15.65 8.85
CA ASN A 64 4.56 -15.65 10.00
C ASN A 64 6.01 -15.48 9.51
N LEU A 65 6.58 -14.31 9.78
CA LEU A 65 7.96 -13.98 9.36
C LEU A 65 9.00 -14.21 10.45
N SER A 66 8.61 -14.63 11.66
CA SER A 66 9.53 -14.75 12.81
C SER A 66 10.55 -15.89 12.67
N GLN A 67 10.24 -16.92 11.88
CA GLN A 67 11.06 -18.12 11.78
C GLN A 67 12.29 -17.98 10.86
N GLY A 68 12.45 -16.85 10.17
CA GLY A 68 13.64 -16.57 9.35
C GLY A 68 13.87 -17.54 8.18
N THR A 69 12.87 -18.35 7.80
CA THR A 69 12.98 -19.34 6.72
C THR A 69 13.24 -18.67 5.35
N PRO A 70 13.74 -19.40 4.33
CA PRO A 70 13.88 -18.85 2.98
C PRO A 70 12.57 -18.27 2.43
N LEU A 71 11.41 -18.85 2.78
CA LEU A 71 10.11 -18.32 2.43
C LEU A 71 9.84 -16.99 3.14
N CYS A 72 10.11 -16.88 4.44
CA CYS A 72 9.96 -15.61 5.17
C CYS A 72 10.79 -14.50 4.51
N ARG A 73 12.04 -14.79 4.13
CA ARG A 73 12.90 -13.83 3.42
C ARG A 73 12.35 -13.41 2.06
N ARG A 74 11.79 -14.36 1.30
CA ARG A 74 11.16 -14.07 0.00
C ARG A 74 9.91 -13.20 0.18
N THR A 75 9.07 -13.51 1.16
CA THR A 75 7.89 -12.70 1.50
C THR A 75 8.29 -11.29 1.94
N ALA A 76 9.30 -11.14 2.80
CA ALA A 76 9.79 -9.82 3.20
C ALA A 76 10.32 -9.00 2.02
N ARG A 77 11.04 -9.62 1.07
CA ARG A 77 11.47 -8.95 -0.17
C ARG A 77 10.29 -8.49 -1.02
N LEU A 78 9.25 -9.32 -1.11
CA LEU A 78 8.02 -8.97 -1.82
C LEU A 78 7.35 -7.76 -1.16
N LEU A 79 7.19 -7.77 0.17
CA LEU A 79 6.62 -6.66 0.93
C LEU A 79 7.44 -5.37 0.76
N ASN A 80 8.78 -5.46 0.72
CA ASN A 80 9.64 -4.31 0.44
C ASN A 80 9.43 -3.75 -0.97
N ALA A 81 9.26 -4.60 -1.98
CA ALA A 81 8.96 -4.17 -3.34
C ALA A 81 7.57 -3.52 -3.43
N THR A 82 6.56 -4.10 -2.77
CA THR A 82 5.22 -3.53 -2.67
C THR A 82 5.22 -2.18 -1.94
N LEU A 83 6.00 -2.05 -0.86
CA LEU A 83 6.17 -0.77 -0.16
C LEU A 83 6.70 0.32 -1.10
N ALA A 84 7.71 0.01 -1.93
CA ALA A 84 8.21 0.97 -2.92
C ALA A 84 7.14 1.41 -3.92
N GLN A 85 6.26 0.49 -4.35
CA GLN A 85 5.14 0.80 -5.24
C GLN A 85 4.10 1.69 -4.54
N VAL A 86 3.73 1.35 -3.30
CA VAL A 86 2.75 2.10 -2.50
C VAL A 86 3.25 3.51 -2.18
N ILE A 87 4.54 3.66 -1.89
CA ILE A 87 5.16 4.97 -1.65
C ILE A 87 5.07 5.86 -2.90
N GLN A 88 5.33 5.30 -4.08
CA GLN A 88 5.27 6.03 -5.35
C GLN A 88 3.83 6.38 -5.76
N ASN A 89 2.89 5.48 -5.51
CA ASN A 89 1.48 5.67 -5.84
C ASN A 89 0.57 5.05 -4.77
N PRO A 90 0.27 5.78 -3.68
CA PRO A 90 -0.56 5.26 -2.59
C PRO A 90 -1.97 4.85 -3.03
N ALA A 91 -2.52 5.53 -4.04
CA ALA A 91 -3.85 5.24 -4.58
C ALA A 91 -3.88 4.04 -5.55
N GLY A 92 -2.72 3.58 -6.04
CA GLY A 92 -2.62 2.49 -7.00
C GLY A 92 -2.91 1.11 -6.39
N SER A 93 -3.56 0.22 -7.15
CA SER A 93 -3.77 -1.17 -6.73
C SER A 93 -2.46 -1.92 -6.61
N THR A 94 -2.28 -2.72 -5.55
CA THR A 94 -1.18 -3.69 -5.50
C THR A 94 -1.66 -5.08 -5.90
N GLN A 95 -0.74 -5.94 -6.32
CA GLN A 95 -1.00 -7.35 -6.65
C GLN A 95 -0.52 -8.30 -5.54
N LEU A 96 -0.38 -7.81 -4.31
CA LEU A 96 0.26 -8.52 -3.22
C LEU A 96 -0.40 -9.89 -2.94
N ALA A 97 -1.73 -9.93 -2.83
CA ALA A 97 -2.47 -11.17 -2.62
C ALA A 97 -2.25 -12.21 -3.73
N ALA A 98 -2.23 -11.78 -5.00
CA ALA A 98 -2.01 -12.66 -6.13
C ALA A 98 -0.57 -13.23 -6.13
N GLN A 99 0.42 -12.38 -5.87
CA GLN A 99 1.84 -12.78 -5.84
C GLN A 99 2.15 -13.74 -4.68
N LEU A 100 1.53 -13.54 -3.52
CA LEU A 100 1.64 -14.45 -2.39
C LEU A 100 0.89 -15.77 -2.63
N GLY A 101 -0.30 -15.70 -3.24
CA GLY A 101 -1.09 -16.87 -3.63
C GLY A 101 -0.38 -17.79 -4.62
N GLN A 102 0.29 -17.22 -5.62
CA GLN A 102 1.11 -17.98 -6.59
C GLN A 102 2.27 -18.70 -5.90
N SER A 103 2.98 -18.02 -4.99
CA SER A 103 4.11 -18.60 -4.26
C SER A 103 3.70 -19.83 -3.43
N ARG A 104 2.49 -19.83 -2.84
CA ARG A 104 1.98 -21.00 -2.08
C ARG A 104 1.53 -22.15 -2.96
N ARG A 105 0.86 -21.89 -4.09
CA ARG A 105 0.43 -22.97 -5.01
C ARG A 105 1.62 -23.78 -5.49
N ILE A 106 2.72 -23.10 -5.84
CA ILE A 106 3.97 -23.76 -6.26
C ILE A 106 4.51 -24.67 -5.13
N GLN A 107 4.50 -24.23 -3.87
CA GLN A 107 4.98 -25.06 -2.76
C GLN A 107 4.13 -26.29 -2.48
N ARG A 108 2.79 -26.18 -2.57
CA ARG A 108 1.91 -27.35 -2.42
C ARG A 108 2.21 -28.40 -3.48
N VAL A 109 2.56 -28.01 -4.70
CA VAL A 109 2.92 -28.94 -5.79
C VAL A 109 4.23 -29.68 -5.47
N TYR A 110 5.20 -29.03 -4.82
CA TYR A 110 6.48 -29.66 -4.46
C TYR A 110 6.46 -30.44 -3.13
N ALA A 111 5.47 -30.21 -2.26
CA ALA A 111 5.31 -30.94 -1.00
C ALA A 111 4.50 -32.25 -1.14
N VAL A 112 4.03 -32.58 -2.36
CA VAL A 112 3.47 -33.90 -2.68
C VAL A 112 4.61 -34.81 -3.15
N ARG A 113 5.39 -35.33 -2.21
CA ARG A 113 6.24 -36.52 -2.36
C ARG A 113 6.42 -37.21 -1.02
#